data_AF-A0A2K8SRK8-F1
#
_entry.id   AF-A0A2K8SRK8-F1
#
_cell.length_a   1.000
_cell.length_b   1.000
_cell.length_c   1.000
_cell.angle_alpha   90.00
_cell.angle_beta   90.00
_cell.angle_gamma   90.00
#
_symmetry.space_group_name_H-M   'P 1'
#
loop_
_entity.id
_entity.type
_entity.pdbx_description
1 polymer ?
#
loop_
_entity_poly.entity_id
_entity_poly.type
_entity_poly.pdbx_seq_one_letter_code
_entity_poly.pdbx_strand_id
1 'polypeptide(L)' 'MKRTVFHSSVTQTDATVVVQVPRPSHEQQTLQLAEQRRARRVAINQQVWDLHHQGWSAKAIARQVGIGVTSVFRYLR' A
#
# COMPACT_ATOMS: atom_id res chain seq x y z
N MET A 1 -41.92 -8.00 5.23
CA MET A 1 -40.52 -8.40 5.48
C MET A 1 -40.34 -9.84 5.06
N LYS A 2 -39.75 -10.11 3.88
CA LYS A 2 -39.42 -11.47 3.42
C LYS A 2 -38.03 -11.44 2.79
N ARG A 3 -37.12 -12.23 3.38
CA ARG A 3 -35.76 -12.48 2.89
C ARG A 3 -35.85 -13.56 1.81
N THR A 4 -35.24 -13.33 0.65
CA THR A 4 -35.02 -14.37 -0.36
C THR A 4 -33.60 -14.23 -0.87
N VAL A 5 -32.73 -15.15 -0.43
CA VAL A 5 -31.38 -15.33 -0.96
C VAL A 5 -31.50 -16.32 -2.13
N PHE A 6 -31.25 -15.86 -3.35
CA PHE A 6 -31.19 -16.74 -4.52
C PHE A 6 -29.80 -17.39 -4.58
N HIS A 7 -29.76 -18.71 -4.43
CA HIS A 7 -28.59 -19.52 -4.75
C HIS A 7 -28.76 -20.04 -6.17
N SER A 8 -28.08 -19.43 -7.14
CA SER A 8 -28.06 -19.92 -8.52
C SER A 8 -27.08 -21.08 -8.63
N SER A 9 -27.60 -22.28 -8.85
CA SER A 9 -26.86 -23.47 -9.22
C SER A 9 -26.12 -23.27 -10.55
N VAL A 10 -24.80 -23.43 -10.56
CA VAL A 10 -23.98 -23.37 -11.79
C VAL A 10 -23.83 -24.78 -12.36
N THR A 11 -24.38 -25.00 -13.54
CA THR A 11 -23.99 -26.11 -14.43
C THR A 11 -22.64 -25.76 -15.05
N GLN A 12 -21.64 -26.58 -14.76
CA GLN A 12 -20.26 -26.43 -15.20
C GLN A 12 -20.15 -26.82 -16.68
N THR A 13 -19.93 -25.81 -17.53
CA THR A 13 -19.43 -25.98 -18.90
C THR A 13 -18.15 -25.16 -19.00
N ASP A 14 -17.09 -25.81 -19.45
CA ASP A 14 -15.72 -25.32 -19.62
C ASP A 14 -15.64 -23.87 -20.14
N ALA A 15 -15.45 -22.89 -19.25
CA ALA A 15 -15.31 -21.49 -19.62
C ALA A 15 -14.65 -20.71 -18.48
N THR A 16 -13.58 -19.97 -18.80
CA THR A 16 -12.88 -19.01 -17.96
C THR A 16 -13.83 -18.24 -17.02
N VAL A 17 -13.73 -18.49 -15.71
CA VAL A 17 -14.54 -17.79 -14.71
C VAL A 17 -14.08 -16.34 -14.62
N VAL A 18 -14.77 -15.45 -15.33
CA VAL A 18 -14.60 -14.00 -15.18
C VAL A 18 -15.27 -13.60 -13.88
N VAL A 19 -14.52 -13.60 -12.77
CA VAL A 19 -15.00 -13.06 -11.49
C VAL A 19 -15.12 -11.54 -11.64
N GLN A 20 -16.36 -11.04 -11.68
CA GLN A 20 -16.65 -9.61 -11.54
C GLN A 20 -16.23 -9.17 -10.14
N VAL A 21 -15.03 -8.59 -10.00
CA VAL A 21 -14.58 -7.98 -8.74
C VAL A 21 -15.45 -6.74 -8.50
N PRO A 22 -16.22 -6.68 -7.39
CA PRO A 22 -16.99 -5.48 -7.07
C PRO A 22 -16.05 -4.29 -6.99
N ARG A 23 -16.33 -3.23 -7.77
CA ARG A 23 -15.53 -2.01 -7.71
C ARG A 23 -15.57 -1.48 -6.27
N PRO A 24 -14.41 -1.28 -5.61
CA PRO A 24 -14.38 -0.80 -4.24
C PRO A 24 -15.06 0.57 -4.15
N SER A 25 -15.80 0.81 -3.07
CA SER A 25 -16.38 2.11 -2.79
C SER A 25 -15.29 3.17 -2.64
N HIS A 26 -15.64 4.45 -2.79
CA HIS A 26 -14.69 5.55 -2.63
C HIS A 26 -14.00 5.54 -1.26
N GLU A 27 -14.72 5.15 -0.21
CA GLU A 27 -14.18 4.98 1.15
C GLU A 27 -13.14 3.86 1.20
N GLN A 28 -13.45 2.71 0.60
CA GLN A 28 -12.53 1.57 0.54
C GLN A 28 -11.25 1.92 -0.25
N GLN A 29 -11.38 2.66 -1.34
CA GLN A 29 -10.23 3.17 -2.12
C GLN A 29 -9.37 4.12 -1.29
N THR A 30 -10.01 5.02 -0.52
CA THR A 30 -9.31 5.97 0.36
C THR A 30 -8.52 5.26 1.45
N LEU A 31 -9.11 4.23 2.08
CA LEU A 31 -8.44 3.40 3.09
C LEU A 31 -7.26 2.62 2.50
N GLN A 32 -7.43 2.02 1.33
CA GLN A 32 -6.35 1.32 0.63
C GLN A 32 -5.18 2.27 0.31
N LEU A 33 -5.47 3.47 -0.19
CA LEU A 33 -4.44 4.47 -0.48
C LEU A 33 -3.75 4.97 0.80
N ALA A 34 -4.52 5.14 1.88
CA ALA A 34 -3.95 5.49 3.18
C ALA A 34 -2.97 4.41 3.65
N GLU A 35 -3.35 3.14 3.55
CA GLU A 35 -2.51 2.00 3.92
C GLU A 35 -1.25 1.90 3.06
N GLN A 36 -1.37 2.04 1.74
CA GLN A 36 -0.22 2.10 0.84
C GLN A 36 0.75 3.23 1.22
N ARG A 37 0.22 4.40 1.57
CA ARG A 37 1.05 5.52 2.06
C ARG A 37 1.71 5.20 3.40
N ARG A 38 1.04 4.47 4.30
CA ARG A 38 1.64 4.03 5.57
C ARG A 38 2.80 3.06 5.31
N ALA A 39 2.55 2.02 4.52
CA ALA A 39 3.55 1.04 4.14
C ALA A 39 4.78 1.71 3.49
N ARG A 40 4.56 2.66 2.57
CA ARG A 40 5.64 3.44 1.95
C ARG A 40 6.45 4.24 2.98
N ARG A 41 5.80 4.88 3.94
CA ARG A 41 6.51 5.63 5.01
C ARG A 41 7.34 4.70 5.89
N VAL A 42 6.81 3.53 6.24
CA VAL A 42 7.56 2.54 7.04
C VAL A 42 8.79 2.06 6.28
N ALA A 43 8.64 1.72 4.99
CA ALA A 43 9.76 1.29 4.14
C ALA A 43 10.85 2.37 4.01
N ILE A 44 10.45 3.63 3.76
CA ILE A 44 11.40 4.75 3.67
C ILE A 44 12.11 4.97 5.01
N ASN A 45 11.40 4.91 6.12
CA ASN A 45 11.99 5.09 7.44
C ASN A 45 13.07 4.03 7.70
N GLN A 46 12.76 2.76 7.44
CA GLN A 46 13.73 1.66 7.58
C GLN A 46 14.96 1.90 6.71
N GLN A 47 14.76 2.23 5.42
CA GLN A 47 15.86 2.48 4.50
C GLN A 47 16.75 3.66 4.95
N VAL A 48 16.16 4.71 5.52
CA VAL A 48 16.91 5.85 6.06
C VAL A 48 17.76 5.42 7.26
N TRP A 49 17.23 4.63 8.19
CA TRP A 49 17.98 4.11 9.33
C TRP A 49 19.09 3.15 8.90
N ASP A 50 18.83 2.26 7.95
CA ASP A 50 19.83 1.31 7.45
C ASP A 50 21.04 2.04 6.83
N LEU A 51 20.79 3.08 6.03
CA LEU A 51 21.85 3.91 5.44
C LEU A 51 22.58 4.75 6.50
N HIS A 52 21.85 5.28 7.48
CA HIS A 52 22.44 6.04 8.57
C HIS A 52 23.37 5.16 9.43
N HIS A 53 22.99 3.93 9.74
CA HIS A 53 23.84 2.96 10.45
C HIS A 53 25.09 2.58 9.66
N GLN A 54 25.04 2.64 8.32
CA GLN A 54 26.21 2.49 7.45
C GLN A 54 27.13 3.73 7.44
N GLY A 55 26.81 4.78 8.20
CA GLY A 55 27.60 6.00 8.31
C GLY A 55 27.34 7.03 7.21
N TRP A 56 26.25 6.88 6.44
CA TRP A 56 25.93 7.83 5.36
C TRP A 56 25.46 9.18 5.92
N SER A 57 25.89 10.27 5.28
CA SER A 57 25.39 11.61 5.64
C SER A 57 23.93 11.80 5.21
N ALA A 58 23.17 12.60 5.96
CA ALA A 58 21.77 12.89 5.66
C ALA A 58 21.54 13.43 4.22
N LYS A 59 22.49 14.19 3.68
CA LYS A 59 22.44 14.69 2.30
C LYS A 59 22.65 13.58 1.27
N ALA A 60 23.51 12.61 1.55
CA ALA A 60 23.70 11.44 0.69
C ALA A 60 22.46 10.52 0.73
N ILE A 61 21.90 10.28 1.92
CA ILE A 61 20.66 9.52 2.10
C ILE A 61 19.51 10.16 1.32
N ALA A 62 19.34 11.47 1.42
CA ALA A 62 18.30 12.21 0.70
C ALA A 62 18.37 11.99 -0.82
N ARG A 63 19.60 12.03 -1.39
CA ARG A 63 19.84 11.76 -2.81
C ARG A 63 19.55 10.30 -3.19
N GLN A 64 19.97 9.35 -2.35
CA GLN A 64 19.80 7.92 -2.61
C GLN A 64 18.33 7.47 -2.53
N VAL A 65 17.59 7.98 -1.55
CA VAL A 65 16.18 7.61 -1.31
C VAL A 65 15.21 8.46 -2.12
N GLY A 66 15.65 9.62 -2.63
CA GLY A 66 14.81 10.54 -3.41
C GLY A 66 13.83 11.34 -2.56
N ILE A 67 14.22 11.68 -1.32
CA ILE A 67 13.42 12.50 -0.40
C ILE A 67 14.18 13.76 0.03
N GLY A 68 13.47 14.77 0.53
CA GLY A 68 14.10 15.99 1.03
C GLY A 68 14.96 15.74 2.27
N VAL A 69 16.06 16.49 2.42
CA VAL A 69 16.98 16.39 3.57
C VAL A 69 16.25 16.60 4.91
N THR A 70 15.28 17.52 4.96
CA THR A 70 14.44 17.72 6.16
C THR A 70 13.62 16.48 6.52
N SER A 71 13.19 15.69 5.54
CA SER A 71 12.48 14.43 5.78
C SER A 71 13.41 13.36 6.34
N VAL A 72 14.66 13.30 5.86
CA VAL A 72 15.70 12.43 6.44
C VAL A 72 15.89 12.76 7.92
N PHE A 73 16.09 14.04 8.26
CA PHE A 73 16.21 14.45 9.68
C PHE A 73 14.97 14.14 10.51
N ARG A 74 13.77 14.23 9.93
CA ARG A 74 12.53 13.84 10.62
C ARG A 74 12.49 12.34 10.92
N TYR A 75 12.98 11.49 10.03
CA TYR A 75 12.99 10.04 10.24
C TYR A 75 14.09 9.58 11.21
N LEU A 76 15.17 10.35 11.32
CA LEU A 76 16.27 10.11 12.26
C LEU A 76 16.07 10.77 13.64
N ARG A 77 14.91 11.38 13.89
CA ARG A 77 14.55 11.97 15.18
C ARG A 77 13.72 11.00 16.00
#